data_AF-A0A3D2X9D8-F1
#
_entry.id   AF-A0A3D2X9D8-F1
#
_cell.length_a   1.000
_cell.length_b   1.000
_cell.length_c   1.000
_cell.angle_alpha   90.00
_cell.angle_beta   90.00
_cell.angle_gamma   90.00
#
_symmetry.space_group_name_H-M   'P 1'
#
loop_
_entity.id
_entity.type
_entity.pdbx_description
1 polymer ?
#
loop_
_entity_poly.entity_id
_entity_poly.type
_entity_poly.pdbx_seq_one_letter_code
_entity_poly.pdbx_strand_id
1 'polypeptide(L)'
;MATREMIEQQLNLVSDRMMLLKNNGAKEKYPVSLIDMECWEWPQGVGLFGLYQYYCKTKEETILNFLIRWYNQRIEEGIYEKNVNTTSPMLTLTYLYEITKKESYLNYIQSFV
;
A
#
# COMPACT_ATOMS: atom_id res chain seq x y z
N MET A 1 30.83 -1.03 -5.54
CA MET A 1 29.56 -1.69 -5.16
C MET A 1 28.92 -0.88 -4.04
N ALA A 2 27.59 -0.76 -4.02
CA ALA A 2 26.89 -0.10 -2.91
C ALA A 2 27.02 -0.95 -1.63
N THR A 3 27.21 -0.31 -0.48
CA THR A 3 27.22 -1.01 0.81
C THR A 3 25.78 -1.31 1.26
N ARG A 4 25.62 -2.27 2.17
CA ARG A 4 24.32 -2.57 2.77
C ARG A 4 23.70 -1.34 3.45
N GLU A 5 24.51 -0.58 4.18
CA GLU A 5 24.09 0.64 4.86
C GLU A 5 23.59 1.71 3.88
N MET A 6 24.28 1.89 2.75
CA MET A 6 23.82 2.80 1.69
C MET A 6 22.46 2.36 1.11
N ILE A 7 22.26 1.05 0.92
CA ILE A 7 20.99 0.51 0.41
C ILE A 7 19.87 0.76 1.43
N GLU A 8 20.12 0.50 2.72
CA GLU A 8 19.13 0.73 3.79
C GLU A 8 18.76 2.22 3.90
N GLN A 9 19.73 3.13 3.79
CA GLN A 9 19.46 4.58 3.75
C GLN A 9 18.58 4.97 2.55
N GLN A 10 18.83 4.42 1.37
CA GLN A 10 18.00 4.70 0.19
C GLN A 10 16.60 4.09 0.32
N LEU A 11 16.47 2.90 0.91
CA LEU A 11 15.17 2.28 1.16
C LEU A 11 14.32 3.14 2.10
N ASN A 12 14.89 3.66 3.19
CA ASN A 12 14.21 4.58 4.09
C ASN A 12 13.70 5.84 3.36
N LEU A 13 14.55 6.46 2.54
CA LEU A 13 14.16 7.65 1.78
C LEU A 13 13.00 7.36 0.82
N VAL A 14 13.01 6.20 0.16
CA VAL A 14 11.94 5.80 -0.76
C VAL A 14 10.66 5.48 0.00
N SER A 15 10.71 4.74 1.10
CA SER A 15 9.53 4.41 1.90
C SER A 15 8.86 5.65 2.47
N ASP A 16 9.65 6.59 3.02
CA ASP A 16 9.14 7.83 3.60
C ASP A 16 8.42 8.69 2.56
N ARG A 17 9.03 8.83 1.37
CA ARG A 17 8.42 9.60 0.29
C ARG A 17 7.19 8.93 -0.28
N MET A 18 7.19 7.60 -0.38
CA MET A 18 6.05 6.85 -0.86
C MET A 18 4.84 7.03 0.08
N MET A 19 5.02 6.96 1.39
CA MET A 19 3.92 7.14 2.36
C MET A 19 3.27 8.54 2.32
N LEU A 20 3.91 9.52 1.68
CA LEU A 20 3.45 10.90 1.55
C LEU A 20 3.12 11.29 0.10
N LEU A 21 3.20 10.36 -0.85
CA LEU A 21 3.07 10.64 -2.26
C LEU A 21 1.62 11.00 -2.60
N LYS A 22 1.40 12.22 -3.10
CA LYS A 22 0.11 12.74 -3.56
C LYS A 22 0.23 13.40 -4.93
N ASN A 23 -0.84 13.38 -5.71
CA ASN A 23 -0.89 14.14 -6.95
C ASN A 23 -1.15 15.64 -6.65
N ASN A 24 -0.12 16.48 -6.78
CA ASN A 24 -0.20 17.93 -6.56
C ASN A 24 -0.52 18.72 -7.84
N GLY A 25 -1.43 18.21 -8.68
CA GLY A 25 -1.85 18.87 -9.93
C GLY A 25 -1.02 18.50 -11.16
N ALA A 26 -0.26 17.41 -11.08
CA ALA A 26 0.39 16.84 -12.25
C ALA A 26 -0.66 16.24 -13.19
N LYS A 27 -0.59 16.62 -14.47
CA LYS A 27 -1.46 16.08 -15.50
C LYS A 27 -1.05 14.67 -15.83
N GLU A 28 -1.88 13.72 -15.41
CA GLU A 28 -1.71 12.33 -15.79
C GLU A 28 -2.21 12.12 -17.21
N LYS A 29 -1.42 11.39 -18.02
CA LYS A 29 -1.83 10.96 -19.35
C LYS A 29 -3.05 10.03 -19.29
N TYR A 30 -3.12 9.23 -18.23
CA TYR A 30 -4.24 8.34 -17.93
C TYR A 30 -4.74 8.68 -16.53
N PRO A 31 -5.99 9.16 -16.37
CA PRO A 31 -6.48 9.70 -15.10
C PRO A 31 -6.93 8.58 -14.14
N VAL A 32 -6.05 7.60 -13.91
CA VAL A 32 -6.25 6.52 -12.92
C VAL A 32 -5.44 6.79 -11.64
N SER A 33 -4.96 8.03 -11.48
CA SER A 33 -4.27 8.51 -10.28
C SER A 33 -3.04 7.67 -9.91
N LEU A 34 -2.15 7.42 -10.88
CA LEU A 34 -0.97 6.53 -10.71
C LEU A 34 0.06 7.07 -9.71
N ILE A 35 0.04 8.37 -9.44
CA ILE A 35 1.04 9.06 -8.59
C ILE A 35 0.45 9.56 -7.26
N ASP A 36 -0.74 9.10 -6.89
CA ASP A 36 -1.33 9.39 -5.59
C ASP A 36 -1.45 8.10 -4.79
N MET A 37 -0.79 8.02 -3.64
CA MET A 37 -0.91 6.83 -2.82
C MET A 37 -2.30 6.69 -2.23
N GLU A 38 -3.14 7.73 -2.18
CA GLU A 38 -4.52 7.62 -1.69
C GLU A 38 -5.46 6.91 -2.68
N CYS A 39 -4.98 6.40 -3.81
CA CYS A 39 -5.82 5.68 -4.77
C CYS A 39 -5.73 4.15 -4.64
N TRP A 40 -6.85 3.47 -4.84
CA TRP A 40 -6.89 2.00 -4.89
C TRP A 40 -6.66 1.52 -6.32
N GLU A 41 -5.41 1.41 -6.72
CA GLU A 41 -5.03 0.92 -8.05
C GLU A 41 -3.75 0.05 -7.99
N TRP A 42 -3.41 -0.57 -9.13
CA TRP A 42 -2.30 -1.53 -9.17
C TRP A 42 -0.92 -0.98 -8.76
N PRO A 43 -0.52 0.27 -9.06
CA PRO A 43 0.78 0.79 -8.63
C PRO A 43 0.85 0.92 -7.12
N GLN A 44 -0.24 1.37 -6.48
CA GLN A 44 -0.34 1.47 -5.03
C GLN A 44 -0.30 0.08 -4.42
N GLY A 45 -0.96 -0.92 -5.00
CA GLY A 45 -0.86 -2.30 -4.55
C GLY A 45 0.59 -2.82 -4.51
N VAL A 46 1.38 -2.53 -5.55
CA VAL A 46 2.82 -2.86 -5.59
C VAL A 46 3.59 -2.11 -4.50
N GLY A 47 3.35 -0.80 -4.34
CA GLY A 47 3.98 0.02 -3.31
C GLY A 47 3.67 -0.46 -1.89
N LEU A 48 2.40 -0.77 -1.60
CA LEU A 48 1.95 -1.29 -0.32
C LEU A 48 2.62 -2.64 0.00
N PHE A 49 2.76 -3.52 -0.99
CA PHE A 49 3.47 -4.78 -0.79
C PHE A 49 4.97 -4.56 -0.52
N GLY A 50 5.60 -3.60 -1.22
CA GLY A 50 6.98 -3.19 -0.94
C GLY A 50 7.16 -2.69 0.50
N LEU A 51 6.24 -1.86 1.00
CA LEU A 51 6.24 -1.39 2.39
C LEU A 51 6.03 -2.54 3.38
N TYR A 52 5.10 -3.46 3.10
CA TYR A 52 4.89 -4.64 3.94
C TYR A 52 6.15 -5.51 4.04
N GLN A 53 6.82 -5.74 2.91
CA GLN A 53 8.09 -6.46 2.87
C GLN A 53 9.17 -5.72 3.67
N TYR A 54 9.20 -4.38 3.59
CA TYR A 54 10.12 -3.57 4.36
C TYR A 54 9.84 -3.66 5.86
N TYR A 55 8.57 -3.53 6.28
CA TYR A 55 8.13 -3.79 7.65
C TYR A 55 8.55 -5.19 8.14
N CYS A 56 8.43 -6.23 7.30
CA CYS A 56 8.84 -7.57 7.69
C CYS A 56 10.33 -7.67 8.02
N LYS A 57 11.18 -6.85 7.38
CA LYS A 57 12.63 -6.81 7.60
C LYS A 57 13.02 -5.90 8.77
N THR A 58 12.41 -4.73 8.89
CA THR A 58 12.82 -3.70 9.86
C THR A 58 12.02 -3.75 11.16
N LYS A 59 10.79 -4.29 11.11
CA LYS A 59 9.78 -4.22 12.18
C LYS A 59 9.45 -2.79 12.60
N GLU A 60 9.57 -1.85 11.66
CA GLU A 60 9.26 -0.44 11.92
C GLU A 60 7.74 -0.21 11.97
N GLU A 61 7.22 0.03 13.17
CA GLU A 61 5.77 0.15 13.42
C GLU A 61 5.11 1.33 12.68
N THR A 62 5.87 2.37 12.30
CA THR A 62 5.38 3.49 11.48
C THR A 62 4.80 3.00 10.14
N ILE A 63 5.47 2.04 9.51
CA ILE A 63 5.06 1.44 8.24
C ILE A 63 3.81 0.60 8.42
N LEU A 64 3.76 -0.23 9.46
CA LEU A 64 2.56 -1.02 9.75
C LEU A 64 1.34 -0.13 10.03
N ASN A 65 1.53 0.93 10.82
CA ASN A 65 0.50 1.92 11.10
C ASN A 65 0.02 2.64 9.84
N PHE A 66 0.94 3.01 8.94
CA PHE A 66 0.59 3.57 7.64
C PHE A 66 -0.28 2.60 6.84
N LEU A 67 0.15 1.34 6.70
CA LEU A 67 -0.59 0.31 5.96
C LEU A 67 -2.00 0.13 6.53
N ILE A 68 -2.12 -0.05 7.85
CA ILE A 68 -3.43 -0.22 8.52
C ILE A 68 -4.33 1.00 8.29
N ARG A 69 -3.80 2.21 8.46
CA ARG A 69 -4.56 3.45 8.23
C ARG A 69 -5.04 3.53 6.80
N TRP A 70 -4.16 3.25 5.85
CA TRP A 70 -4.46 3.29 4.42
C TRP A 70 -5.62 2.36 4.07
N TYR A 71 -5.54 1.08 4.45
CA TYR A 71 -6.59 0.11 4.15
C TYR A 71 -7.91 0.46 4.81
N ASN A 72 -7.90 0.86 6.10
CA ASN A 72 -9.13 1.30 6.77
C ASN A 72 -9.82 2.42 5.97
N GLN A 73 -9.08 3.45 5.58
CA GLN A 73 -9.63 4.60 4.86
C GLN A 73 -10.16 4.21 3.48
N ARG A 74 -9.42 3.45 2.68
CA ARG A 74 -9.87 3.09 1.33
C ARG A 74 -11.04 2.11 1.34
N ILE A 75 -11.08 1.18 2.30
CA ILE A 75 -12.21 0.26 2.47
C ILE A 75 -13.48 1.03 2.87
N GLU A 76 -13.35 2.03 3.74
CA GLU A 76 -14.47 2.90 4.17
C GLU A 76 -15.02 3.75 3.02
N GLU A 77 -14.15 4.27 2.15
CA GLU A 77 -14.56 5.01 0.93
C GLU A 77 -15.28 4.12 -0.09
N GLY A 78 -15.01 2.80 -0.07
CA GLY A 78 -15.52 1.84 -1.03
C GLY A 78 -14.76 1.86 -2.36
N ILE A 79 -14.80 0.73 -3.06
CA ILE A 79 -14.19 0.60 -4.40
C ILE A 79 -15.31 0.57 -5.43
N TYR A 80 -15.17 1.39 -6.47
CA TYR A 80 -16.16 1.52 -7.54
C TYR A 80 -16.19 0.31 -8.49
N GLU A 81 -15.04 -0.30 -8.80
CA GLU A 81 -14.92 -1.39 -9.77
C GLU A 81 -13.91 -2.47 -9.36
N LYS A 82 -14.31 -3.74 -9.50
CA LYS A 82 -13.43 -4.90 -9.31
C LYS A 82 -12.85 -5.33 -10.66
N ASN A 83 -11.53 -5.30 -10.78
CA ASN A 83 -10.81 -5.73 -11.97
C ASN A 83 -9.40 -6.25 -11.60
N VAL A 84 -8.63 -6.67 -12.59
CA VAL A 84 -7.27 -7.20 -12.38
C VAL A 84 -6.33 -6.21 -11.67
N ASN A 85 -6.49 -4.91 -11.92
CA ASN A 85 -5.67 -3.88 -11.31
C ASN A 85 -6.05 -3.64 -9.84
N THR A 86 -7.35 -3.51 -9.55
CA THR A 86 -7.86 -3.30 -8.18
C THR A 86 -7.71 -4.55 -7.30
N THR A 87 -7.35 -5.70 -7.89
CA THR A 87 -6.94 -6.90 -7.14
C THR A 87 -5.54 -6.78 -6.53
N SER A 88 -4.64 -5.95 -7.10
CA SER A 88 -3.24 -5.85 -6.65
C SER A 88 -3.09 -5.46 -5.17
N PRO A 89 -3.81 -4.44 -4.64
CA PRO A 89 -3.76 -4.13 -3.21
C PRO A 89 -4.30 -5.24 -2.29
N MET A 90 -5.06 -6.21 -2.80
CA MET A 90 -5.63 -7.28 -1.96
C MET A 90 -4.56 -8.19 -1.36
N LEU A 91 -3.44 -8.41 -2.06
CA LEU A 91 -2.36 -9.27 -1.57
C LEU A 91 -1.82 -8.81 -0.22
N THR A 92 -1.52 -7.52 -0.09
CA THR A 92 -1.02 -6.98 1.19
C THR A 92 -2.11 -6.98 2.26
N LEU A 93 -3.38 -6.80 1.88
CA LEU A 93 -4.50 -6.90 2.82
C LEU A 93 -4.60 -8.28 3.46
N THR A 94 -4.35 -9.37 2.72
CA THR A 94 -4.37 -10.73 3.31
C THR A 94 -3.31 -10.89 4.40
N TYR A 95 -2.11 -10.36 4.19
CA TYR A 95 -1.06 -10.37 5.22
C TYR A 95 -1.38 -9.48 6.42
N LEU A 96 -2.01 -8.32 6.20
CA LEU A 96 -2.46 -7.47 7.32
C LEU A 96 -3.57 -8.13 8.13
N TYR A 97 -4.45 -8.92 7.49
CA TYR A 97 -5.40 -9.74 8.22
C TYR A 97 -4.68 -10.77 9.09
N GLU A 98 -3.63 -11.42 8.59
CA GLU A 98 -2.87 -12.38 9.40
C GLU A 98 -2.26 -11.76 10.67
N ILE A 99 -1.77 -10.52 10.57
CA ILE A 99 -1.18 -9.77 11.69
C ILE A 99 -2.26 -9.26 12.64
N THR A 100 -3.29 -8.60 12.12
CA THR A 100 -4.26 -7.85 12.93
C THR A 100 -5.45 -8.68 13.40
N LYS A 101 -5.74 -9.80 12.73
CA LYS A 101 -6.93 -10.63 12.92
C LYS A 101 -8.24 -9.85 12.88
N LYS A 102 -8.28 -8.73 12.16
CA LYS A 102 -9.51 -7.94 11.98
C LYS A 102 -10.50 -8.66 11.08
N GLU A 103 -11.65 -9.03 11.64
CA GLU A 103 -12.76 -9.63 10.89
C GLU A 103 -13.24 -8.77 9.72
N SER A 104 -13.19 -7.43 9.85
CA SER A 104 -13.54 -6.54 8.75
C SER A 104 -12.65 -6.75 7.51
N TYR A 105 -11.36 -7.04 7.70
CA TYR A 105 -10.46 -7.34 6.57
C TYR A 105 -10.79 -8.70 5.96
N LEU A 106 -11.07 -9.72 6.77
CA LEU A 106 -11.46 -11.03 6.27
C LEU A 106 -12.74 -10.96 5.44
N ASN A 107 -13.78 -10.30 5.96
CA ASN A 107 -15.05 -10.09 5.26
C ASN A 107 -14.83 -9.36 3.94
N TYR A 108 -13.98 -8.33 3.94
CA TYR A 108 -13.63 -7.60 2.73
C TYR A 108 -12.94 -8.49 1.70
N ILE A 109 -11.91 -9.24 2.11
CA ILE A 109 -11.18 -10.20 1.27
C ILE A 109 -12.14 -11.21 0.65
N GLN A 110 -13.01 -11.83 1.45
CA GLN A 110 -13.98 -12.82 0.97
C GLN A 110 -15.00 -12.21 0.01
N SER A 111 -15.43 -10.97 0.23
CA SER A 111 -16.36 -10.29 -0.66
C SER A 111 -15.75 -9.88 -2.00
N PHE A 112 -14.42 -9.87 -2.10
CA PHE A 112 -13.69 -9.45 -3.31
C PHE A 112 -13.50 -10.59 -4.32
N VAL A 113 -13.71 -11.84 -3.89
CA VAL A 113 -13.65 -13.06 -4.73
C VAL A 113 -14.94 -13.26 -5.50
#